data_AF-A0A0K0DBM5-F1
#
_entry.id   AF-A0A0K0DBM5-F1
#
_cell.length_a   1.000
_cell.length_b   1.000
_cell.length_c   1.000
_cell.angle_alpha   90.00
_cell.angle_beta   90.00
_cell.angle_gamma   90.00
#
_symmetry.space_group_name_H-M   'P 1'
#
loop_
_entity.id
_entity.type
_entity.pdbx_description
1 polymer ?
#
loop_
_entity_poly.entity_id
_entity_poly.type
_entity_poly.pdbx_seq_one_letter_code
_entity_poly.pdbx_strand_id
1 'polypeptide(L)'
;LIQEWLHINDTAVSNNRLSVVCFYRCYDRIDDDDDNLHYDQWVRFNVRMSSGIRQKHEVIIMFQDTVRPGCEFVETSCERTSFPRISIYRNNHNQILKRESASSRARPGVKSVILIVLDSVSHSSFVRNMPKSLDVLKILYQSYIFDGMNKIGDQSFPNAVAFLAGRDYQTEFGDVKGFFDEHPLIWKDFENANYTTYYAEDYPNFNLFNYLAKGFREKPVHHYFRPFWLNIYGSYLHRRSKFLCYGTQAMHNIELNYLSQFLRKYRDSPKFALNWLTELGHDYMNKVNVADDDFANFLIKHYEELKESFLFVLSDHGHRFDSIRRTAIGRIEESLPFFSMHIPMDLRQKFPRIAKTVERNTQVW
;
A
#
# COMPACT_ATOMS: atom_id res chain seq x y z
N LEU A 1 12.07 16.66 -0.45
CA LEU A 1 11.23 17.81 -0.07
C LEU A 1 9.98 17.27 0.60
N ILE A 2 9.72 17.71 1.83
CA ILE A 2 8.65 17.20 2.69
C ILE A 2 7.31 17.68 2.12
N GLN A 3 6.56 16.79 1.47
CA GLN A 3 5.22 17.08 0.97
C GLN A 3 4.23 16.96 2.14
N GLU A 4 4.03 18.06 2.87
CA GLU A 4 2.95 18.24 3.86
C GLU A 4 1.89 19.24 3.37
N TRP A 5 1.97 19.60 2.10
CA TRP A 5 1.16 20.64 1.48
C TRP A 5 0.12 20.01 0.57
N LEU A 6 -1.11 20.52 0.63
CA LEU A 6 -2.17 20.10 -0.27
C LEU A 6 -1.96 20.69 -1.67
N HIS A 7 -1.85 19.81 -2.66
CA HIS A 7 -1.73 20.17 -4.08
C HIS A 7 -2.99 19.72 -4.84
N ILE A 8 -3.70 20.67 -5.44
CA ILE A 8 -4.81 20.39 -6.36
C ILE A 8 -4.29 20.34 -7.80
N ASN A 9 -4.85 19.47 -8.63
CA ASN A 9 -4.56 19.44 -10.06
C ASN A 9 -5.08 20.71 -10.77
N ASP A 10 -4.16 21.57 -11.18
CA ASP A 10 -4.45 22.83 -11.85
C ASP A 10 -5.23 22.65 -13.15
N THR A 11 -4.98 21.62 -13.95
CA THR A 11 -5.68 21.44 -15.24
C THR A 11 -7.18 21.24 -15.05
N ALA A 12 -7.58 20.62 -13.93
CA ALA A 12 -8.99 20.43 -13.60
C ALA A 12 -9.68 21.75 -13.18
N VAL A 13 -8.91 22.70 -12.64
CA VAL A 13 -9.41 23.97 -12.11
C VAL A 13 -9.26 25.12 -13.13
N SER A 14 -8.17 25.13 -13.91
CA SER A 14 -7.74 26.21 -14.82
C SER A 14 -8.40 26.19 -16.20
N ASN A 15 -8.90 25.04 -16.67
CA ASN A 15 -9.56 24.94 -17.98
C ASN A 15 -10.90 25.69 -18.06
N ASN A 16 -11.39 26.19 -16.93
CA ASN A 16 -12.58 27.00 -16.83
C ASN A 16 -12.13 28.43 -16.46
N ARG A 17 -12.42 29.45 -17.28
CA ARG A 17 -12.24 30.90 -16.95
C ARG A 17 -13.17 31.36 -15.81
N LEU A 18 -13.44 30.49 -14.86
CA LEU A 18 -14.46 30.62 -13.84
C LEU A 18 -13.79 30.96 -12.52
N SER A 19 -14.40 31.89 -11.79
CA SER A 19 -14.09 32.08 -10.39
C SER A 19 -14.53 30.82 -9.62
N VAL A 20 -13.60 30.25 -8.86
CA VAL A 20 -13.79 29.00 -8.13
C VAL A 20 -13.52 29.23 -6.65
N VAL A 21 -14.19 28.47 -5.81
CA VAL A 21 -13.91 28.38 -4.37
C VAL A 21 -13.62 26.93 -4.03
N CYS A 22 -12.56 26.69 -3.26
CA CYS A 22 -12.14 25.36 -2.87
C CYS A 22 -12.21 25.18 -1.35
N PHE A 23 -12.50 23.96 -0.96
CA PHE A 23 -12.62 23.50 0.41
C PHE A 23 -11.86 22.19 0.57
N TYR A 24 -11.29 21.99 1.75
CA TYR A 24 -10.78 20.70 2.16
C TYR A 24 -11.35 20.32 3.52
N ARG A 25 -11.37 19.04 3.83
CA ARG A 25 -11.59 18.53 5.18
C ARG A 25 -10.73 17.32 5.42
N CYS A 26 -10.28 17.17 6.66
CA CYS A 26 -9.64 15.96 7.13
C CYS A 26 -10.69 14.89 7.40
N TYR A 27 -10.27 13.63 7.27
CA TYR A 27 -11.07 12.51 7.72
C TYR A 27 -10.16 11.38 8.22
N ASP A 28 -10.71 10.58 9.11
CA ASP A 28 -10.04 9.41 9.67
C ASP A 28 -11.11 8.42 10.13
N ARG A 29 -10.69 7.22 10.55
CA ARG A 29 -11.61 6.27 11.19
C ARG A 29 -12.08 6.76 12.55
N ILE A 30 -13.21 6.21 12.99
CA ILE A 30 -13.72 6.40 14.36
C ILE A 30 -13.02 5.37 15.28
N ASP A 31 -12.86 5.71 16.56
CA ASP A 31 -12.42 4.74 17.56
C ASP A 31 -13.50 3.65 17.75
N ASP A 32 -13.08 2.42 18.10
CA ASP A 32 -13.95 1.23 18.25
C ASP A 32 -14.71 0.77 16.99
N ASP A 33 -14.46 1.39 15.83
CA ASP A 33 -15.09 1.08 14.55
C ASP A 33 -14.09 1.17 13.39
N ASP A 34 -13.93 0.09 12.63
CA ASP A 34 -12.94 0.01 11.55
C ASP A 34 -13.55 0.23 10.15
N ASP A 35 -14.87 0.50 10.07
CA ASP A 35 -15.62 0.64 8.81
C ASP A 35 -16.18 2.06 8.62
N ASN A 36 -16.37 2.82 9.71
CA ASN A 36 -16.91 4.17 9.65
C ASN A 36 -15.85 5.26 9.77
N LEU A 37 -16.12 6.39 9.10
CA LEU A 37 -15.22 7.54 9.02
C LEU A 37 -15.82 8.75 9.74
N HIS A 38 -14.99 9.43 10.52
CA HIS A 38 -15.24 10.78 11.01
C HIS A 38 -14.70 11.80 10.00
N TYR A 39 -15.49 12.85 9.73
CA TYR A 39 -15.11 13.93 8.84
C TYR A 39 -15.11 15.25 9.60
N ASP A 40 -14.03 16.01 9.48
CA ASP A 40 -13.96 17.36 10.00
C ASP A 40 -14.82 18.33 9.18
N GLN A 41 -15.00 19.53 9.72
CA GLN A 41 -15.68 20.62 9.04
C GLN A 41 -14.90 21.05 7.78
N TRP A 42 -15.62 21.45 6.74
CA TRP A 42 -15.03 21.97 5.52
C TRP A 42 -14.33 23.31 5.79
N VAL A 43 -13.04 23.37 5.50
CA VAL A 43 -12.21 24.56 5.61
C VAL A 43 -11.99 25.14 4.21
N ARG A 44 -12.38 26.40 4.03
CA ARG A 44 -12.14 27.14 2.79
C ARG A 44 -10.67 27.47 2.64
N PHE A 45 -10.15 27.35 1.42
CA PHE A 45 -8.83 27.86 1.07
C PHE A 45 -8.83 28.52 -0.31
N ASN A 46 -7.89 29.44 -0.52
CA ASN A 46 -7.77 30.18 -1.76
C ASN A 46 -6.83 29.44 -2.72
N VAL A 47 -7.28 29.25 -3.96
CA VAL A 47 -6.40 28.82 -5.05
C VAL A 47 -5.99 30.09 -5.79
N ARG A 48 -4.90 30.74 -5.37
CA ARG A 48 -4.35 31.88 -6.11
C ARG A 48 -3.59 31.37 -7.33
N MET A 49 -4.11 31.67 -8.52
CA MET A 49 -3.41 31.42 -9.78
C MET A 49 -2.22 32.37 -9.89
N SER A 50 -0.99 31.87 -9.77
CA SER A 50 0.17 32.64 -10.24
C SER A 50 0.32 32.43 -11.74
N SER A 51 0.30 33.50 -12.53
CA SER A 51 0.68 33.48 -13.94
C SER A 51 2.17 33.13 -14.07
N GLY A 52 2.49 31.83 -14.15
CA GLY A 52 3.85 31.33 -14.34
C GLY A 52 4.25 31.32 -15.82
N ILE A 53 5.45 31.82 -16.11
CA ILE A 53 6.06 31.89 -17.43
C ILE A 53 6.19 30.50 -18.05
N ARG A 54 5.74 30.32 -19.31
CA ARG A 54 6.00 29.11 -20.10
C ARG A 54 7.52 28.99 -20.34
N GLN A 55 8.20 28.14 -19.60
CA GLN A 55 9.42 27.50 -20.09
C GLN A 55 9.09 26.11 -20.62
N LYS A 56 9.73 25.75 -21.74
CA LYS A 56 9.48 24.53 -22.50
C LYS A 56 9.39 23.30 -21.59
N HIS A 57 8.25 22.61 -21.69
CA HIS A 57 7.94 21.26 -21.22
C HIS A 57 7.68 21.00 -19.74
N GLU A 58 7.61 22.00 -18.87
CA GLU A 58 7.02 21.83 -17.54
C GLU A 58 6.46 23.15 -17.02
N VAL A 59 5.15 23.17 -16.73
CA VAL A 59 4.51 24.32 -16.08
C VAL A 59 4.58 24.10 -14.58
N ILE A 60 5.58 24.70 -13.94
CA ILE A 60 5.68 24.75 -12.47
C ILE A 60 4.94 26.01 -12.01
N ILE A 61 3.71 25.86 -11.52
CA ILE A 61 2.92 26.93 -10.90
C ILE A 61 3.14 26.85 -9.38
N MET A 62 3.56 27.98 -8.79
CA MET A 62 3.73 28.10 -7.34
C MET A 62 2.45 28.68 -6.72
N PHE A 63 1.69 27.85 -6.01
CA PHE A 63 0.54 28.32 -5.23
C PHE A 63 1.02 29.21 -4.07
N GLN A 64 0.54 30.45 -4.02
CA GLN A 64 0.91 31.40 -2.96
C GLN A 64 0.15 31.18 -1.64
N ASP A 65 -0.86 30.32 -1.60
CA ASP A 65 -1.57 29.91 -0.38
C ASP A 65 -1.56 28.38 -0.27
N THR A 66 -0.39 27.80 0.02
CA THR A 66 -0.27 26.37 0.32
C THR A 66 -0.90 26.08 1.68
N VAL A 67 -1.75 25.06 1.76
CA VAL A 67 -2.41 24.64 3.01
C VAL A 67 -1.69 23.42 3.57
N ARG A 68 -1.47 23.40 4.89
CA ARG A 68 -1.06 22.20 5.65
C ARG A 68 -2.27 21.65 6.39
N PRO A 69 -2.88 20.55 5.92
CA PRO A 69 -4.10 20.02 6.52
C PRO A 69 -3.90 19.47 7.94
N GLY A 70 -2.68 19.06 8.31
CA GLY A 70 -2.38 18.51 9.64
C GLY A 70 -2.92 17.09 9.87
N CYS A 71 -3.48 16.44 8.85
CA CYS A 71 -4.00 15.07 8.86
C CYS A 71 -3.46 14.26 7.68
N GLU A 72 -3.46 12.92 7.79
CA GLU A 72 -2.95 12.05 6.73
C GLU A 72 -3.89 11.98 5.52
N PHE A 73 -5.21 12.05 5.74
CA PHE A 73 -6.21 11.88 4.68
C PHE A 73 -7.11 13.10 4.55
N VAL A 74 -7.23 13.57 3.31
CA VAL A 74 -7.88 14.85 2.99
C VAL A 74 -8.82 14.66 1.83
N GLU A 75 -10.06 15.12 2.00
CA GLU A 75 -11.02 15.25 0.90
C GLU A 75 -11.05 16.71 0.45
N THR A 76 -11.07 16.94 -0.85
CA THR A 76 -11.13 18.27 -1.45
C THR A 76 -12.35 18.41 -2.35
N SER A 77 -12.92 19.60 -2.38
CA SER A 77 -13.96 19.98 -3.33
C SER A 77 -13.78 21.41 -3.79
N CYS A 78 -13.90 21.65 -5.10
CA CYS A 78 -13.95 22.98 -5.66
C CYS A 78 -15.23 23.18 -6.46
N GLU A 79 -15.85 24.34 -6.27
CA GLU A 79 -17.12 24.71 -6.85
C GLU A 79 -17.00 26.03 -7.61
N ARG A 80 -17.85 26.21 -8.64
CA ARG A 80 -18.03 27.51 -9.29
C ARG A 80 -18.60 28.50 -8.28
N THR A 81 -18.08 29.73 -8.28
CA THR A 81 -18.66 30.81 -7.45
C THR A 81 -19.96 31.35 -8.04
N SER A 82 -20.13 31.26 -9.36
CA SER A 82 -21.36 31.68 -10.06
C SER A 82 -22.50 30.69 -9.83
N PHE A 83 -23.73 31.21 -9.84
CA PHE A 83 -24.93 30.37 -9.73
C PHE A 83 -25.24 29.68 -11.07
N PRO A 84 -25.61 28.38 -11.09
CA PRO A 84 -25.65 27.46 -9.95
C PRO A 84 -24.24 27.01 -9.51
N ARG A 85 -24.04 26.86 -8.19
CA ARG A 85 -22.78 26.34 -7.63
C ARG A 85 -22.65 24.86 -7.95
N ILE A 86 -21.84 24.54 -8.95
CA ILE A 86 -21.58 23.17 -9.38
C ILE A 86 -20.18 22.78 -8.93
N SER A 87 -20.05 21.61 -8.30
CA SER A 87 -18.76 20.96 -8.02
C SER A 87 -18.06 20.61 -9.33
N ILE A 88 -16.91 21.22 -9.58
CA ILE A 88 -16.09 20.99 -10.77
C ILE A 88 -14.90 20.06 -10.49
N TYR A 89 -14.52 19.95 -9.22
CA TYR A 89 -13.43 19.10 -8.77
C TYR A 89 -13.81 18.50 -7.42
N ARG A 90 -13.61 17.19 -7.28
CA ARG A 90 -13.67 16.50 -6.00
C ARG A 90 -12.66 15.37 -6.03
N ASN A 91 -11.76 15.33 -5.05
CA ASN A 91 -10.68 14.35 -5.04
C ASN A 91 -10.19 14.08 -3.62
N ASN A 92 -9.56 12.92 -3.45
CA ASN A 92 -8.96 12.50 -2.19
C ASN A 92 -7.44 12.52 -2.30
N HIS A 93 -6.80 12.95 -1.21
CA HIS A 93 -5.35 13.08 -1.10
C HIS A 93 -4.89 12.38 0.18
N ASN A 94 -3.72 11.75 0.13
CA ASN A 94 -3.06 11.15 1.28
C ASN A 94 -1.64 11.71 1.46
N GLN A 95 -1.14 11.62 2.68
CA GLN A 95 0.23 11.96 3.04
C GLN A 95 0.69 11.19 4.27
N ILE A 96 2.00 11.07 4.44
CA ILE A 96 2.63 10.54 5.67
C ILE A 96 3.06 11.69 6.57
N LEU A 97 2.44 11.80 7.73
CA LEU A 97 2.80 12.77 8.75
C LEU A 97 3.79 12.16 9.75
N LYS A 98 4.88 12.88 10.04
CA LYS A 98 5.86 12.37 11.00
C LYS A 98 5.25 12.43 12.39
N ARG A 99 5.18 11.31 13.10
CA ARG A 99 4.78 11.32 14.51
C ARG A 99 5.96 11.76 15.37
N GLU A 100 5.74 12.71 16.28
CA GLU A 100 6.78 13.22 17.18
C GLU A 100 7.35 12.10 18.09
N SER A 101 6.53 11.10 18.44
CA SER A 101 6.92 9.92 19.21
C SER A 101 7.85 8.96 18.46
N ALA A 102 7.93 9.00 17.13
CA ALA A 102 8.78 8.11 16.32
C ALA A 102 10.28 8.49 16.33
N SER A 103 10.71 9.33 17.29
CA SER A 103 12.09 9.77 17.46
C SER A 103 12.98 8.70 18.12
N SER A 104 13.13 7.54 17.48
CA SER A 104 14.31 6.71 17.72
C SER A 104 15.28 6.89 16.57
N ARG A 105 16.41 7.56 16.82
CA ARG A 105 17.56 7.54 15.90
C ARG A 105 17.88 6.08 15.58
N ALA A 106 18.10 5.76 14.30
CA ALA A 106 18.51 4.43 13.88
C ALA A 106 19.64 3.91 14.78
N ARG A 107 19.40 2.77 15.44
CA ARG A 107 20.46 2.04 16.11
C ARG A 107 21.31 1.37 15.02
N PRO A 108 22.65 1.53 15.04
CA PRO A 108 23.51 0.87 14.07
C PRO A 108 23.23 -0.64 14.03
N GLY A 109 22.99 -1.19 12.83
CA GLY A 109 22.76 -2.61 12.62
C GLY A 109 21.29 -3.08 12.67
N VAL A 110 20.33 -2.21 12.98
CA VAL A 110 18.89 -2.56 12.90
C VAL A 110 18.41 -2.43 11.46
N LYS A 111 17.82 -3.49 10.92
CA LYS A 111 17.30 -3.53 9.53
C LYS A 111 15.78 -3.35 9.53
N SER A 112 15.27 -2.62 8.55
CA SER A 112 13.82 -2.51 8.34
C SER A 112 13.28 -3.80 7.72
N VAL A 113 11.97 -4.00 7.82
CA VAL A 113 11.27 -5.19 7.31
C VAL A 113 10.08 -4.72 6.48
N ILE A 114 10.11 -5.01 5.17
CA ILE A 114 9.14 -4.52 4.21
C ILE A 114 8.53 -5.72 3.50
N LEU A 115 7.22 -5.90 3.64
CA LEU A 115 6.43 -6.92 2.98
C LEU A 115 5.54 -6.23 1.94
N ILE A 116 5.65 -6.65 0.69
CA ILE A 116 4.72 -6.27 -0.38
C ILE A 116 4.02 -7.54 -0.84
N VAL A 117 2.74 -7.64 -0.50
CA VAL A 117 1.90 -8.78 -0.84
C VAL A 117 1.09 -8.46 -2.08
N LEU A 118 1.07 -9.37 -3.05
CA LEU A 118 0.16 -9.38 -4.18
C LEU A 118 -0.82 -10.53 -3.96
N ASP A 119 -2.09 -10.25 -3.71
CA ASP A 119 -3.11 -11.29 -3.53
C ASP A 119 -3.22 -12.16 -4.79
N SER A 120 -3.39 -13.46 -4.62
CA SER A 120 -3.83 -14.37 -5.69
C SER A 120 -2.83 -14.53 -6.84
N VAL A 121 -1.53 -14.44 -6.56
CA VAL A 121 -0.46 -14.55 -7.55
C VAL A 121 0.40 -15.79 -7.31
N SER A 122 0.19 -16.81 -8.14
CA SER A 122 1.04 -18.00 -8.15
C SER A 122 2.44 -17.68 -8.65
N HIS A 123 3.42 -18.53 -8.29
CA HIS A 123 4.79 -18.41 -8.78
C HIS A 123 4.83 -18.31 -10.31
N SER A 124 4.14 -19.22 -11.00
CA SER A 124 4.09 -19.24 -12.46
C SER A 124 3.32 -18.05 -13.05
N SER A 125 2.27 -17.55 -12.38
CA SER A 125 1.58 -16.33 -12.81
C SER A 125 2.49 -15.11 -12.70
N PHE A 126 3.25 -14.96 -11.61
CA PHE A 126 4.20 -13.87 -11.46
C PHE A 126 5.27 -13.90 -12.56
N VAL A 127 5.83 -15.07 -12.86
CA VAL A 127 6.79 -15.24 -13.96
C VAL A 127 6.23 -14.82 -15.31
N ARG A 128 4.94 -15.09 -15.59
CA ARG A 128 4.30 -14.71 -16.86
C ARG A 128 3.86 -13.26 -16.92
N ASN A 129 3.30 -12.74 -15.84
CA ASN A 129 2.58 -11.47 -15.82
C ASN A 129 3.39 -10.31 -15.25
N MET A 130 4.45 -10.59 -14.49
CA MET A 130 5.31 -9.57 -13.85
C MET A 130 6.80 -9.73 -14.22
N PRO A 131 7.17 -9.95 -15.50
CA PRO A 131 8.56 -10.25 -15.88
C PRO A 131 9.53 -9.10 -15.56
N LYS A 132 9.13 -7.84 -15.72
CA LYS A 132 10.02 -6.69 -15.44
C LYS A 132 10.29 -6.59 -13.94
N SER A 133 9.26 -6.78 -13.13
CA SER A 133 9.39 -6.80 -11.67
C SER A 133 10.25 -7.98 -11.20
N LEU A 134 10.09 -9.15 -11.83
CA LEU A 134 10.94 -10.32 -11.57
C LEU A 134 12.41 -10.04 -11.88
N ASP A 135 12.70 -9.39 -13.00
CA ASP A 135 14.06 -9.01 -13.38
C ASP A 135 14.67 -8.03 -12.38
N VAL A 136 13.92 -7.03 -11.92
CA VAL A 136 14.38 -6.12 -10.86
C VAL A 136 14.70 -6.89 -9.58
N LEU A 137 13.83 -7.80 -9.15
CA LEU A 137 14.08 -8.61 -7.95
C LEU A 137 15.32 -9.50 -8.11
N LYS A 138 15.53 -10.13 -9.27
CA LYS A 138 16.68 -11.02 -9.52
C LYS A 138 17.99 -10.26 -9.70
N ILE A 139 17.99 -9.18 -10.47
CA ILE A 139 19.22 -8.50 -10.91
C ILE A 139 19.61 -7.42 -9.90
N LEU A 140 18.68 -6.52 -9.57
CA LEU A 140 18.97 -5.36 -8.72
C LEU A 140 19.03 -5.76 -7.25
N TYR A 141 18.04 -6.53 -6.78
CA TYR A 141 17.98 -6.95 -5.39
C TYR A 141 18.73 -8.27 -5.12
N GLN A 142 19.04 -9.05 -6.15
CA GLN A 142 19.59 -10.41 -5.98
C GLN A 142 18.73 -11.20 -4.98
N SER A 143 17.41 -11.09 -5.11
CA SER A 143 16.47 -11.78 -4.24
C SER A 143 16.53 -13.28 -4.47
N TYR A 144 16.37 -14.03 -3.39
CA TYR A 144 16.10 -15.45 -3.43
C TYR A 144 14.64 -15.64 -3.88
N ILE A 145 14.46 -16.23 -5.06
CA ILE A 145 13.14 -16.60 -5.57
C ILE A 145 12.88 -18.05 -5.17
N PHE A 146 11.77 -18.32 -4.49
CA PHE A 146 11.41 -19.65 -4.03
C PHE A 146 10.48 -20.30 -5.05
N ASP A 147 10.90 -21.45 -5.59
CA ASP A 147 10.21 -22.11 -6.68
C ASP A 147 9.05 -23.01 -6.20
N GLY A 148 9.14 -23.55 -4.98
CA GLY A 148 8.15 -24.47 -4.39
C GLY A 148 7.52 -24.00 -3.08
N MET A 149 7.36 -22.68 -2.89
CA MET A 149 6.61 -22.17 -1.73
C MET A 149 5.16 -22.66 -1.80
N ASN A 150 4.67 -23.29 -0.73
CA ASN A 150 3.31 -23.80 -0.64
C ASN A 150 2.47 -22.95 0.31
N LYS A 151 1.19 -22.75 -0.03
CA LYS A 151 0.21 -22.14 0.87
C LYS A 151 -0.11 -23.08 2.04
N ILE A 152 -0.58 -22.53 3.15
CA ILE A 152 -1.04 -23.27 4.34
C ILE A 152 -2.54 -23.51 4.30
N GLY A 153 -3.32 -22.48 3.98
CA GLY A 153 -4.77 -22.54 3.95
C GLY A 153 -5.35 -22.19 2.58
N ASP A 154 -6.66 -22.37 2.42
CA ASP A 154 -7.29 -22.17 1.12
C ASP A 154 -7.29 -20.71 0.67
N GLN A 155 -7.57 -19.78 1.59
CA GLN A 155 -7.78 -18.35 1.31
C GLN A 155 -6.76 -17.44 2.00
N SER A 156 -6.85 -16.12 1.81
CA SER A 156 -5.85 -15.17 2.31
C SER A 156 -5.67 -15.20 3.82
N PHE A 157 -6.75 -15.16 4.58
CA PHE A 157 -6.71 -15.11 6.04
C PHE A 157 -5.85 -16.19 6.72
N PRO A 158 -6.04 -17.52 6.47
CA PRO A 158 -5.21 -18.54 7.11
C PRO A 158 -3.73 -18.46 6.70
N ASN A 159 -3.43 -18.08 5.47
CA ASN A 159 -2.05 -17.88 5.01
C ASN A 159 -1.40 -16.67 5.68
N ALA A 160 -2.13 -15.55 5.75
CA ALA A 160 -1.70 -14.33 6.44
C ALA A 160 -1.45 -14.57 7.93
N VAL A 161 -2.37 -15.24 8.63
CA VAL A 161 -2.22 -15.59 10.04
C VAL A 161 -0.94 -16.38 10.30
N ALA A 162 -0.59 -17.31 9.42
CA ALA A 162 0.61 -18.11 9.60
C ALA A 162 1.90 -17.27 9.60
N PHE A 163 2.06 -16.32 8.67
CA PHE A 163 3.28 -15.51 8.62
C PHE A 163 3.21 -14.20 9.42
N LEU A 164 2.01 -13.71 9.76
CA LEU A 164 1.83 -12.52 10.58
C LEU A 164 1.76 -12.83 12.07
N ALA A 165 1.36 -14.04 12.47
CA ALA A 165 1.26 -14.41 13.88
C ALA A 165 2.10 -15.64 14.26
N GLY A 166 2.57 -16.42 13.28
CA GLY A 166 3.26 -17.69 13.57
C GLY A 166 2.32 -18.72 14.22
N ARG A 167 1.03 -18.70 13.85
CA ARG A 167 -0.04 -19.51 14.44
C ARG A 167 -0.84 -20.24 13.37
N ASP A 168 -1.38 -21.40 13.71
CA ASP A 168 -2.49 -21.97 12.95
C ASP A 168 -3.80 -21.21 13.24
N TYR A 169 -4.52 -20.84 12.17
CA TYR A 169 -5.70 -19.99 12.29
C TYR A 169 -6.89 -20.69 12.95
N GLN A 170 -6.97 -22.02 12.92
CA GLN A 170 -8.09 -22.77 13.50
C GLN A 170 -7.87 -23.10 14.97
N THR A 171 -6.64 -23.43 15.34
CA THR A 171 -6.33 -24.04 16.62
C THR A 171 -5.61 -23.12 17.59
N GLU A 172 -4.87 -22.12 17.10
CA GLU A 172 -3.99 -21.31 17.96
C GLU A 172 -4.24 -19.80 17.85
N PHE A 173 -4.91 -19.32 16.81
CA PHE A 173 -5.09 -17.88 16.58
C PHE A 173 -6.19 -17.26 17.46
N GLY A 174 -7.27 -18.00 17.74
CA GLY A 174 -8.37 -17.53 18.60
C GLY A 174 -9.59 -17.05 17.83
N ASP A 175 -10.16 -15.91 18.22
CA ASP A 175 -11.39 -15.37 17.62
C ASP A 175 -11.13 -14.76 16.23
N VAL A 176 -11.71 -15.38 15.21
CA VAL A 176 -11.55 -14.99 13.81
C VAL A 176 -12.65 -14.07 13.27
N LYS A 177 -13.61 -13.66 14.12
CA LYS A 177 -14.76 -12.81 13.72
C LYS A 177 -14.85 -11.51 14.51
N GLY A 178 -14.26 -11.47 15.70
CA GLY A 178 -14.24 -10.29 16.53
C GLY A 178 -13.20 -9.26 16.09
N PHE A 179 -12.64 -8.61 17.10
CA PHE A 179 -11.61 -7.59 16.94
C PHE A 179 -10.22 -8.21 17.09
N PHE A 180 -9.27 -7.76 16.28
CA PHE A 180 -7.92 -8.35 16.23
C PHE A 180 -6.89 -7.63 17.12
N ASP A 181 -7.31 -6.67 17.94
CA ASP A 181 -6.47 -5.84 18.82
C ASP A 181 -5.67 -6.65 19.84
N GLU A 182 -6.13 -7.84 20.25
CA GLU A 182 -5.42 -8.70 21.22
C GLU A 182 -4.60 -9.82 20.55
N HIS A 183 -4.68 -9.97 19.23
CA HIS A 183 -3.99 -11.05 18.53
C HIS A 183 -2.49 -10.76 18.39
N PRO A 184 -1.61 -11.78 18.44
CA PRO A 184 -0.16 -11.60 18.43
C PRO A 184 0.38 -11.34 17.01
N LEU A 185 -0.04 -10.23 16.40
CA LEU A 185 0.36 -9.84 15.06
C LEU A 185 1.75 -9.19 15.10
N ILE A 186 2.65 -9.63 14.23
CA ILE A 186 4.10 -9.39 14.27
C ILE A 186 4.48 -7.91 14.26
N TRP A 187 3.65 -7.04 13.69
CA TRP A 187 3.90 -5.60 13.73
C TRP A 187 3.90 -5.05 15.16
N LYS A 188 3.21 -5.68 16.11
CA LYS A 188 3.25 -5.29 17.54
C LYS A 188 4.63 -5.54 18.14
N ASP A 189 5.29 -6.64 17.76
CA ASP A 189 6.66 -6.93 18.19
C ASP A 189 7.63 -5.89 17.62
N PHE A 190 7.44 -5.50 16.36
CA PHE A 190 8.22 -4.43 15.74
C PHE A 190 7.97 -3.07 16.39
N GLU A 191 6.72 -2.73 16.70
CA GLU A 191 6.36 -1.52 17.43
C GLU A 191 7.00 -1.48 18.83
N ASN A 192 6.91 -2.59 19.58
CA ASN A 192 7.60 -2.75 20.88
C ASN A 192 9.12 -2.63 20.75
N ALA A 193 9.68 -3.01 19.60
CA ALA A 193 11.09 -2.82 19.26
C ALA A 193 11.43 -1.40 18.75
N ASN A 194 10.48 -0.44 18.83
CA ASN A 194 10.57 0.95 18.37
C ASN A 194 10.66 1.13 16.84
N TYR A 195 10.07 0.21 16.08
CA TYR A 195 9.89 0.41 14.64
C TYR A 195 8.68 1.31 14.40
N THR A 196 8.76 2.18 13.39
CA THR A 196 7.54 2.80 12.84
C THR A 196 6.81 1.75 11.99
N THR A 197 5.55 1.50 12.30
CA THR A 197 4.74 0.44 11.67
C THR A 197 3.76 1.01 10.64
N TYR A 198 3.60 0.29 9.53
CA TYR A 198 2.75 0.64 8.40
C TYR A 198 1.92 -0.56 7.99
N TYR A 199 0.65 -0.32 7.65
CA TYR A 199 -0.25 -1.30 7.07
C TYR A 199 -1.19 -0.62 6.08
N ALA A 200 -1.10 -1.05 4.83
CA ALA A 200 -2.02 -0.68 3.76
C ALA A 200 -2.54 -1.94 3.07
N GLU A 201 -3.84 -1.95 2.81
CA GLU A 201 -4.51 -2.98 2.05
C GLU A 201 -5.69 -2.37 1.30
N ASP A 202 -5.66 -2.47 -0.03
CA ASP A 202 -6.73 -2.01 -0.91
C ASP A 202 -7.93 -2.97 -0.90
N TYR A 203 -9.01 -2.56 -1.56
CA TYR A 203 -10.26 -3.31 -1.62
C TYR A 203 -10.96 -3.55 -0.27
N PRO A 204 -11.38 -2.49 0.45
CA PRO A 204 -11.69 -2.50 1.88
C PRO A 204 -12.77 -3.50 2.33
N ASN A 205 -13.67 -3.91 1.43
CA ASN A 205 -14.71 -4.90 1.74
C ASN A 205 -14.17 -6.33 1.89
N PHE A 206 -13.00 -6.62 1.31
CA PHE A 206 -12.38 -7.95 1.28
C PHE A 206 -11.04 -8.00 2.05
N ASN A 207 -10.71 -6.93 2.78
CA ASN A 207 -9.48 -6.89 3.57
C ASN A 207 -9.40 -8.05 4.56
N LEU A 208 -8.18 -8.54 4.78
CA LEU A 208 -7.85 -9.67 5.64
C LEU A 208 -8.57 -9.68 6.98
N PHE A 209 -8.53 -8.56 7.70
CA PHE A 209 -9.05 -8.46 9.07
C PHE A 209 -10.47 -7.88 9.13
N ASN A 210 -11.08 -7.56 8.00
CA ASN A 210 -12.41 -6.94 7.95
C ASN A 210 -13.45 -7.83 7.25
N TYR A 211 -13.04 -8.69 6.30
CA TYR A 211 -13.95 -9.59 5.63
C TYR A 211 -14.55 -10.60 6.62
N LEU A 212 -15.86 -10.49 6.87
CA LEU A 212 -16.62 -11.31 7.84
C LEU A 212 -16.13 -11.18 9.30
N ALA A 213 -15.42 -10.10 9.63
CA ALA A 213 -14.90 -9.81 10.96
C ALA A 213 -15.08 -8.33 11.32
N LYS A 214 -14.72 -7.92 12.54
CA LYS A 214 -14.90 -6.53 13.02
C LYS A 214 -13.69 -5.62 12.77
N GLY A 215 -12.57 -6.13 12.27
CA GLY A 215 -11.34 -5.33 12.12
C GLY A 215 -10.67 -5.07 13.46
N PHE A 216 -10.29 -3.82 13.68
CA PHE A 216 -9.60 -3.36 14.87
C PHE A 216 -10.38 -2.26 15.60
N ARG A 217 -10.33 -2.21 16.93
CA ARG A 217 -10.89 -1.11 17.73
C ARG A 217 -10.01 0.13 17.71
N GLU A 218 -8.70 -0.08 17.76
CA GLU A 218 -7.69 0.96 17.63
C GLU A 218 -6.92 0.79 16.32
N LYS A 219 -6.16 1.80 15.92
CA LYS A 219 -5.30 1.66 14.73
C LYS A 219 -4.24 0.59 15.02
N PRO A 220 -4.12 -0.47 14.20
CA PRO A 220 -3.21 -1.58 14.49
C PRO A 220 -1.73 -1.22 14.31
N VAL A 221 -1.45 -0.08 13.68
CA VAL A 221 -0.12 0.41 13.31
C VAL A 221 -0.08 1.93 13.32
N HIS A 222 1.12 2.51 13.26
CA HIS A 222 1.29 3.97 13.24
C HIS A 222 0.68 4.64 12.01
N HIS A 223 0.80 4.01 10.83
CA HIS A 223 0.28 4.47 9.55
C HIS A 223 -0.64 3.42 8.95
N TYR A 224 -1.96 3.66 9.08
CA TYR A 224 -3.00 2.71 8.70
C TYR A 224 -3.84 3.28 7.55
N PHE A 225 -3.75 2.67 6.37
CA PHE A 225 -4.27 3.27 5.13
C PHE A 225 -5.76 3.03 4.87
N ARG A 226 -6.38 2.06 5.56
CA ARG A 226 -7.79 1.70 5.39
C ARG A 226 -8.76 2.88 5.35
N PRO A 227 -8.66 3.93 6.21
CA PRO A 227 -9.59 5.05 6.17
C PRO A 227 -9.62 5.77 4.83
N PHE A 228 -8.45 5.89 4.17
CA PHE A 228 -8.36 6.44 2.82
C PHE A 228 -9.15 5.60 1.81
N TRP A 229 -8.97 4.28 1.85
CA TRP A 229 -9.67 3.37 0.94
C TRP A 229 -11.19 3.36 1.16
N LEU A 230 -11.67 3.38 2.40
CA LEU A 230 -13.11 3.48 2.70
C LEU A 230 -13.73 4.73 2.03
N ASN A 231 -13.07 5.88 2.13
CA ASN A 231 -13.56 7.09 1.49
C ASN A 231 -13.44 7.05 -0.05
N ILE A 232 -12.36 6.50 -0.60
CA ILE A 232 -12.20 6.30 -2.05
C ILE A 232 -13.36 5.49 -2.61
N TYR A 233 -13.63 4.31 -2.06
CA TYR A 233 -14.68 3.41 -2.55
C TYR A 233 -16.08 4.02 -2.37
N GLY A 234 -16.29 4.81 -1.31
CA GLY A 234 -17.52 5.57 -1.10
C GLY A 234 -17.71 6.78 -2.04
N SER A 235 -16.64 7.27 -2.66
CA SER A 235 -16.64 8.53 -3.41
C SER A 235 -17.33 8.47 -4.77
N TYR A 236 -17.86 9.62 -5.19
CA TYR A 236 -18.45 9.77 -6.52
C TYR A 236 -17.45 9.57 -7.67
N LEU A 237 -16.20 10.01 -7.48
CA LEU A 237 -15.16 9.90 -8.51
C LEU A 237 -14.83 8.43 -8.79
N HIS A 238 -14.67 7.60 -7.75
CA HIS A 238 -14.44 6.17 -7.90
C HIS A 238 -15.59 5.49 -8.66
N ARG A 239 -16.86 5.75 -8.28
CA ARG A 239 -18.04 5.18 -8.95
C ARG A 239 -18.13 5.49 -10.45
N ARG A 240 -17.47 6.56 -10.92
CA ARG A 240 -17.42 6.95 -12.33
C ARG A 240 -16.12 6.59 -13.04
N SER A 241 -15.18 6.04 -12.29
CA SER A 241 -13.89 5.63 -12.83
C SER A 241 -14.00 4.28 -13.53
N LYS A 242 -13.01 3.98 -14.36
CA LYS A 242 -12.85 2.63 -14.91
C LYS A 242 -12.40 1.68 -13.80
N PHE A 243 -12.68 0.40 -13.98
CA PHE A 243 -12.18 -0.66 -13.10
C PHE A 243 -10.65 -0.51 -12.91
N LEU A 244 -10.17 -0.68 -11.66
CA LEU A 244 -8.79 -0.46 -11.22
C LEU A 244 -8.29 1.00 -11.25
N CYS A 245 -9.18 1.98 -11.43
CA CYS A 245 -8.83 3.40 -11.46
C CYS A 245 -9.61 4.21 -10.43
N TYR A 246 -8.97 5.26 -9.93
CA TYR A 246 -9.57 6.38 -9.25
C TYR A 246 -9.27 7.67 -10.02
N GLY A 247 -10.29 8.18 -10.73
CA GLY A 247 -10.13 9.22 -11.73
C GLY A 247 -9.19 8.77 -12.83
N THR A 248 -8.04 9.44 -12.93
CA THR A 248 -6.99 9.14 -13.92
C THR A 248 -5.83 8.35 -13.34
N GLN A 249 -5.88 7.96 -12.06
CA GLN A 249 -4.81 7.22 -11.40
C GLN A 249 -5.21 5.76 -11.27
N ALA A 250 -4.27 4.86 -11.55
CA ALA A 250 -4.45 3.45 -11.21
C ALA A 250 -4.42 3.28 -9.69
N MET A 251 -5.30 2.44 -9.14
CA MET A 251 -5.48 2.33 -7.69
C MET A 251 -4.25 1.76 -6.98
N HIS A 252 -3.57 0.78 -7.57
CA HIS A 252 -2.31 0.24 -7.04
C HIS A 252 -1.22 1.32 -6.89
N ASN A 253 -1.18 2.30 -7.81
CA ASN A 253 -0.22 3.40 -7.73
C ASN A 253 -0.51 4.36 -6.59
N ILE A 254 -1.76 4.48 -6.13
CA ILE A 254 -2.11 5.33 -5.01
C ILE A 254 -1.53 4.76 -3.71
N GLU A 255 -1.67 3.46 -3.51
CA GLU A 255 -1.10 2.77 -2.34
C GLU A 255 0.43 2.66 -2.42
N LEU A 256 1.01 2.30 -3.57
CA LEU A 256 2.46 2.33 -3.76
C LEU A 256 3.04 3.73 -3.52
N ASN A 257 2.30 4.79 -3.84
CA ASN A 257 2.70 6.15 -3.51
C ASN A 257 2.62 6.45 -2.00
N TYR A 258 1.67 5.88 -1.26
CA TYR A 258 1.63 6.00 0.21
C TYR A 258 2.83 5.28 0.85
N LEU A 259 3.17 4.07 0.38
CA LEU A 259 4.40 3.36 0.78
C LEU A 259 5.66 4.16 0.40
N SER A 260 5.72 4.74 -0.79
CA SER A 260 6.81 5.61 -1.26
C SER A 260 7.07 6.77 -0.28
N GLN A 261 6.00 7.43 0.16
CA GLN A 261 6.07 8.51 1.14
C GLN A 261 6.57 8.00 2.50
N PHE A 262 6.10 6.84 2.95
CA PHE A 262 6.50 6.24 4.22
C PHE A 262 8.00 5.90 4.24
N LEU A 263 8.49 5.20 3.22
CA LEU A 263 9.90 4.84 3.07
C LEU A 263 10.81 6.07 3.12
N ARG A 264 10.42 7.15 2.42
CA ARG A 264 11.17 8.41 2.37
C ARG A 264 11.11 9.19 3.67
N LYS A 265 9.95 9.25 4.32
CA LYS A 265 9.76 10.01 5.57
C LYS A 265 10.58 9.42 6.71
N TYR A 266 10.66 8.09 6.77
CA TYR A 266 11.33 7.33 7.82
C TYR A 266 12.63 6.67 7.33
N ARG A 267 13.32 7.28 6.36
CA ARG A 267 14.59 6.75 5.81
C ARG A 267 15.64 6.45 6.89
N ASP A 268 15.70 7.27 7.93
CA ASP A 268 16.72 7.20 8.99
C ASP A 268 16.19 6.54 10.29
N SER A 269 15.08 5.81 10.20
CA SER A 269 14.44 5.10 11.32
C SER A 269 14.11 3.65 10.93
N PRO A 270 14.10 2.71 11.90
CA PRO A 270 13.66 1.34 11.63
C PRO A 270 12.16 1.32 11.31
N LYS A 271 11.80 0.56 10.28
CA LYS A 271 10.44 0.51 9.71
C LYS A 271 9.96 -0.93 9.59
N PHE A 272 8.71 -1.17 9.91
CA PHE A 272 7.97 -2.36 9.51
C PHE A 272 6.83 -1.93 8.60
N ALA A 273 6.72 -2.50 7.41
CA ALA A 273 5.64 -2.20 6.49
C ALA A 273 5.02 -3.48 5.94
N LEU A 274 3.69 -3.56 6.02
CA LEU A 274 2.87 -4.51 5.28
C LEU A 274 2.06 -3.73 4.25
N ASN A 275 2.36 -3.92 2.97
CA ASN A 275 1.61 -3.34 1.87
C ASN A 275 0.94 -4.47 1.07
N TRP A 276 -0.37 -4.53 1.04
CA TRP A 276 -1.12 -5.65 0.48
C TRP A 276 -2.03 -5.20 -0.66
N LEU A 277 -1.68 -5.55 -1.89
CA LEU A 277 -2.46 -5.23 -3.08
C LEU A 277 -3.40 -6.40 -3.38
N THR A 278 -4.66 -6.25 -2.99
CA THR A 278 -5.74 -7.23 -3.11
C THR A 278 -6.39 -7.14 -4.50
N GLU A 279 -6.84 -5.95 -4.90
CA GLU A 279 -7.77 -5.78 -6.03
C GLU A 279 -7.21 -6.23 -7.38
N LEU A 280 -5.89 -6.06 -7.59
CA LEU A 280 -5.22 -6.42 -8.84
C LEU A 280 -5.34 -7.91 -9.19
N GLY A 281 -5.23 -8.78 -8.18
CA GLY A 281 -5.18 -10.23 -8.35
C GLY A 281 -6.47 -10.96 -8.01
N HIS A 282 -7.38 -10.30 -7.28
CA HIS A 282 -8.60 -10.92 -6.74
C HIS A 282 -9.53 -11.44 -7.84
N ASP A 283 -9.97 -10.60 -8.79
CA ASP A 283 -11.05 -10.98 -9.71
C ASP A 283 -10.58 -11.72 -10.97
N TYR A 284 -9.41 -11.36 -11.50
CA TYR A 284 -8.92 -11.88 -12.78
C TYR A 284 -7.40 -12.03 -12.78
N MET A 285 -6.91 -13.26 -13.00
CA MET A 285 -5.49 -13.60 -12.99
C MET A 285 -4.61 -12.69 -13.87
N ASN A 286 -5.11 -12.32 -15.06
CA ASN A 286 -4.32 -11.58 -16.05
C ASN A 286 -4.28 -10.07 -15.79
N LYS A 287 -4.92 -9.54 -14.74
CA LYS A 287 -4.95 -8.10 -14.47
C LYS A 287 -3.70 -7.61 -13.75
N VAL A 288 -3.00 -8.49 -13.04
CA VAL A 288 -1.77 -8.16 -12.33
C VAL A 288 -0.71 -7.58 -13.29
N ASN A 289 -0.72 -7.99 -14.56
CA ASN A 289 0.24 -7.50 -15.56
C ASN A 289 0.19 -5.99 -15.82
N VAL A 290 -0.94 -5.31 -15.52
CA VAL A 290 -1.06 -3.85 -15.71
C VAL A 290 -0.18 -3.09 -14.73
N ALA A 291 0.25 -3.75 -13.64
CA ALA A 291 1.09 -3.17 -12.61
C ALA A 291 2.58 -3.50 -12.81
N ASP A 292 2.99 -4.31 -13.79
CA ASP A 292 4.39 -4.76 -13.91
C ASP A 292 5.36 -3.59 -14.10
N ASP A 293 5.05 -2.68 -15.01
CA ASP A 293 5.87 -1.49 -15.23
C ASP A 293 5.93 -0.60 -13.98
N ASP A 294 4.77 -0.36 -13.36
CA ASP A 294 4.66 0.51 -12.20
C ASP A 294 5.40 -0.06 -10.98
N PHE A 295 5.26 -1.36 -10.75
CA PHE A 295 5.89 -2.05 -9.63
C PHE A 295 7.40 -2.18 -9.83
N ALA A 296 7.87 -2.53 -11.03
CA ALA A 296 9.28 -2.52 -11.37
C ALA A 296 9.89 -1.12 -11.17
N ASN A 297 9.21 -0.07 -11.65
CA ASN A 297 9.64 1.31 -11.47
C ASN A 297 9.67 1.73 -10.00
N PHE A 298 8.68 1.30 -9.20
CA PHE A 298 8.67 1.53 -7.75
C PHE A 298 9.89 0.90 -7.08
N LEU A 299 10.18 -0.37 -7.37
CA LEU A 299 11.32 -1.10 -6.82
C LEU A 299 12.66 -0.46 -7.23
N ILE A 300 12.81 0.01 -8.47
CA ILE A 300 14.01 0.72 -8.93
C ILE A 300 14.16 2.06 -8.20
N LYS A 301 13.07 2.84 -8.14
CA LYS A 301 13.05 4.19 -7.55
C LYS A 301 13.40 4.19 -6.06
N HIS A 302 13.05 3.11 -5.35
CA HIS A 302 13.26 2.97 -3.89
C HIS A 302 14.38 2.01 -3.52
N TYR A 303 15.28 1.69 -4.45
CA TYR A 303 16.38 0.78 -4.19
C TYR A 303 17.25 1.20 -2.99
N GLU A 304 17.53 2.50 -2.85
CA GLU A 304 18.36 3.00 -1.74
C GLU A 304 17.67 2.85 -0.38
N GLU A 305 16.35 2.99 -0.32
CA GLU A 305 15.56 2.79 0.90
C GLU A 305 15.34 1.30 1.22
N LEU A 306 15.32 0.43 0.21
CA LEU A 306 14.94 -0.99 0.35
C LEU A 306 16.14 -1.95 0.45
N LYS A 307 17.29 -1.67 -0.17
CA LYS A 307 18.45 -2.59 -0.21
C LYS A 307 19.08 -2.88 1.17
N GLU A 308 18.84 -2.00 2.14
CA GLU A 308 19.26 -2.16 3.53
C GLU A 308 18.15 -2.72 4.42
N SER A 309 17.08 -3.23 3.84
CA SER A 309 15.94 -3.83 4.53
C SER A 309 15.82 -5.31 4.19
N PHE A 310 15.18 -6.10 5.05
CA PHE A 310 14.57 -7.33 4.57
C PHE A 310 13.37 -6.95 3.71
N LEU A 311 13.41 -7.30 2.43
CA LEU A 311 12.31 -7.06 1.50
C LEU A 311 11.73 -8.41 1.08
N PHE A 312 10.44 -8.59 1.36
CA PHE A 312 9.67 -9.74 0.94
C PHE A 312 8.66 -9.28 -0.11
N VAL A 313 8.71 -9.87 -1.30
CA VAL A 313 7.62 -9.76 -2.28
C VAL A 313 6.98 -11.12 -2.36
N LEU A 314 5.73 -11.21 -1.96
CA LEU A 314 5.07 -12.50 -1.76
C LEU A 314 3.61 -12.47 -2.17
N SER A 315 3.04 -13.65 -2.29
CA SER A 315 1.61 -13.88 -2.38
C SER A 315 1.19 -14.85 -1.27
N ASP A 316 -0.06 -14.79 -0.90
CA ASP A 316 -0.72 -15.64 0.08
C ASP A 316 -1.20 -16.97 -0.52
N HIS A 317 -1.70 -16.93 -1.75
CA HIS A 317 -2.07 -18.08 -2.57
C HIS A 317 -2.02 -17.74 -4.06
N GLY A 318 -2.10 -18.73 -4.94
CA GLY A 318 -2.33 -18.48 -6.37
C GLY A 318 -3.79 -18.11 -6.67
N HIS A 319 -4.13 -17.93 -7.95
CA HIS A 319 -5.45 -17.43 -8.31
C HIS A 319 -6.57 -18.44 -8.03
N ARG A 320 -7.53 -18.04 -7.19
CA ARG A 320 -8.65 -18.87 -6.72
C ARG A 320 -9.94 -18.67 -7.49
N PHE A 321 -9.96 -17.69 -8.37
CA PHE A 321 -11.12 -17.32 -9.16
C PHE A 321 -10.87 -17.69 -10.63
N ASP A 322 -11.83 -17.40 -11.51
CA ASP A 322 -11.77 -17.73 -12.94
C ASP A 322 -11.82 -19.24 -13.30
N SER A 323 -11.99 -19.51 -14.59
CA SER A 323 -12.12 -20.81 -15.22
C SER A 323 -10.87 -21.69 -15.08
N ILE A 324 -9.68 -21.09 -14.90
CA ILE A 324 -8.42 -21.82 -14.78
C ILE A 324 -8.40 -22.77 -13.57
N ARG A 325 -9.05 -22.39 -12.45
CA ARG A 325 -9.16 -23.24 -11.25
C ARG A 325 -9.84 -24.60 -11.50
N ARG A 326 -10.65 -24.72 -12.56
CA ARG A 326 -11.29 -26.00 -12.93
C ARG A 326 -10.29 -27.00 -13.50
N THR A 327 -9.14 -26.54 -13.99
CA THR A 327 -8.09 -27.38 -14.57
C THR A 327 -7.17 -27.97 -13.48
N ALA A 328 -6.48 -29.06 -13.79
CA ALA A 328 -5.49 -29.64 -12.88
C ALA A 328 -4.32 -28.67 -12.63
N ILE A 329 -3.84 -28.00 -13.68
CA ILE A 329 -2.74 -27.03 -13.57
C ILE A 329 -3.15 -25.83 -12.71
N GLY A 330 -4.36 -25.31 -12.87
CA GLY A 330 -4.85 -24.20 -12.05
C GLY A 330 -4.88 -24.53 -10.56
N ARG A 331 -5.24 -25.78 -10.18
CA ARG A 331 -5.18 -26.22 -8.77
C ARG A 331 -3.76 -26.30 -8.22
N ILE A 332 -2.80 -26.69 -9.05
CA ILE A 332 -1.38 -26.72 -8.67
C ILE A 332 -0.87 -25.28 -8.50
N GLU A 333 -1.10 -24.41 -9.49
CA GLU A 333 -0.69 -23.00 -9.42
C GLU A 333 -1.29 -22.29 -8.21
N GLU A 334 -2.56 -22.59 -7.91
CA GLU A 334 -3.27 -22.02 -6.78
C GLU A 334 -2.63 -22.36 -5.41
N SER A 335 -1.98 -23.51 -5.30
CA SER A 335 -1.27 -23.93 -4.08
C SER A 335 0.17 -23.43 -3.98
N LEU A 336 0.70 -22.84 -5.04
CA LEU A 336 2.10 -22.40 -5.16
C LEU A 336 2.20 -20.88 -5.32
N PRO A 337 2.00 -20.09 -4.24
CA PRO A 337 2.15 -18.64 -4.29
C PRO A 337 3.56 -18.20 -4.67
N PHE A 338 3.68 -17.04 -5.30
CA PHE A 338 4.99 -16.42 -5.54
C PHE A 338 5.64 -16.01 -4.21
N PHE A 339 6.93 -16.27 -4.06
CA PHE A 339 7.70 -15.80 -2.92
C PHE A 339 9.13 -15.42 -3.30
N SER A 340 9.50 -14.19 -2.93
CA SER A 340 10.80 -13.59 -3.13
C SER A 340 11.29 -12.96 -1.83
N MET A 341 12.56 -13.19 -1.49
CA MET A 341 13.20 -12.63 -0.30
C MET A 341 14.53 -11.98 -0.66
N HIS A 342 14.63 -10.69 -0.40
CA HIS A 342 15.89 -9.97 -0.34
C HIS A 342 16.36 -9.85 1.11
N ILE A 343 17.59 -10.29 1.36
CA ILE A 343 18.31 -10.09 2.62
C ILE A 343 19.39 -9.01 2.39
N PRO A 344 19.58 -8.04 3.30
CA PRO A 344 20.66 -7.06 3.21
C PRO A 344 22.05 -7.71 3.00
N MET A 345 22.85 -7.14 2.10
CA MET A 345 24.11 -7.76 1.66
C MET A 345 25.13 -7.93 2.78
N ASP A 346 25.21 -6.98 3.71
CA ASP A 346 26.06 -7.06 4.89
C ASP A 346 25.68 -8.24 5.79
N LEU A 347 24.39 -8.54 5.94
CA LEU A 347 23.92 -9.71 6.68
C LEU A 347 24.24 -11.02 5.96
N ARG A 348 24.11 -11.07 4.62
CA ARG A 348 24.51 -12.27 3.84
C ARG A 348 26.00 -12.56 4.00
N GLN A 349 26.84 -11.53 3.94
CA GLN A 349 28.29 -11.65 4.11
C GLN A 349 28.69 -12.02 5.54
N LYS A 350 28.02 -11.42 6.54
CA LYS A 350 28.27 -11.70 7.95
C LYS A 350 27.79 -13.10 8.37
N PHE A 351 26.71 -13.60 7.77
CA PHE A 351 26.10 -14.88 8.09
C PHE A 351 25.97 -15.79 6.85
N PRO A 352 27.09 -16.24 6.25
CA PRO A 352 27.07 -16.99 5.00
C PRO A 352 26.38 -18.36 5.12
N ARG A 353 26.30 -18.93 6.34
CA ARG A 353 25.52 -20.15 6.60
C ARG A 353 24.02 -19.91 6.42
N ILE A 354 23.49 -18.78 6.88
CA ILE A 354 22.07 -18.43 6.71
C ILE A 354 21.76 -18.23 5.23
N ALA A 355 22.61 -17.49 4.51
CA ALA A 355 22.46 -17.27 3.07
C ALA A 355 22.41 -18.61 2.30
N LYS A 356 23.30 -19.56 2.62
CA LYS A 356 23.30 -20.90 2.01
C LYS A 356 22.07 -21.73 2.37
N THR A 357 21.54 -21.61 3.59
CA THR A 357 20.30 -22.29 3.98
C THR A 357 19.11 -21.74 3.20
N VAL A 358 19.00 -20.41 3.10
CA VAL A 358 17.95 -19.75 2.30
C VAL A 358 18.05 -20.17 0.84
N GLU A 359 19.25 -20.16 0.26
CA GLU A 359 19.49 -20.63 -1.11
C GLU A 359 19.10 -22.10 -1.32
N ARG A 360 19.32 -22.98 -0.35
CA ARG A 360 18.85 -24.37 -0.44
C ARG A 360 17.33 -24.47 -0.38
N ASN A 361 16.69 -23.66 0.46
CA ASN A 361 15.24 -23.65 0.63
C ASN A 361 14.51 -23.14 -0.62
N THR A 362 15.16 -22.35 -1.50
CA THR A 362 14.53 -21.95 -2.77
C THR A 362 14.31 -23.11 -3.73
N GLN A 363 15.07 -24.19 -3.58
CA GLN A 363 15.08 -25.35 -4.47
C GLN A 363 14.20 -26.51 -3.99
N VAL A 364 13.47 -26.32 -2.88
CA VAL A 364 12.53 -27.33 -2.35
C VAL A 364 11.21 -27.19 -3.10
N TRP A 365 10.73 -28.30 -3.67
CA TRP A 365 9.47 -28.42 -4.42
C TRP A 365 8.47 -29.28 -3.69
#